data_AF-A0A821V0Q3-F1
#
_entry.id   AF-A0A821V0Q3-F1
#
_cell.length_a   1.000
_cell.length_b   1.000
_cell.length_c   1.000
_cell.angle_alpha   90.00
_cell.angle_beta   90.00
_cell.angle_gamma   90.00
#
_symmetry.space_group_name_H-M   'P 1'
#
loop_
_entity.id
_entity.type
_entity.pdbx_description
1 polymer ?
#
loop_
_entity_poly.entity_id
_entity_poly.type
_entity_poly.pdbx_seq_one_letter_code
_entity_poly.pdbx_strand_id
1 'polypeptide(L)'
;MDIINRIVAGYHDLMDNKSDQRVKDWFLMSSPFPTLCICLTYVFVVKVIGPQFMKNRKPFDLTRVLIWYNLFQVVFSAWLFYESVLSGWFWSHSFRCQPVDYSRTPHAMRTVAGCWWYYFSKFTEFFDTFFFILRKKFDHVSKLHVIHHGIMPMSVWFGVKFTPGGHSTFFGMLNTFVHIVMYSYYLLAALGPKVQKYLWWKKYITVIQMIQFVLVFLHAFQLLFIDCDYPRAFVWWIGMHAVLFYYLFSDFYKQAYLKKAKRAKAAENLIAEDKADSKDRVLPLLNGFSNGSTLGDVRQRVAGAVASQ
;
A
#
# COMPACT_ATOMS: atom_id res chain seq x y z
N MET A 1 -37.22 -21.42 8.95
CA MET A 1 -37.78 -20.28 8.18
C MET A 1 -37.64 -18.97 8.95
N ASP A 2 -38.02 -18.90 10.23
CA ASP A 2 -38.02 -17.65 11.02
C ASP A 2 -36.66 -16.96 11.18
N ILE A 3 -35.58 -17.72 11.37
CA ILE A 3 -34.22 -17.14 11.50
C ILE A 3 -33.78 -16.50 10.19
N ILE A 4 -34.01 -17.19 9.06
CA ILE A 4 -33.67 -16.68 7.72
C ILE A 4 -34.48 -15.42 7.43
N ASN A 5 -35.78 -15.44 7.71
CA ASN A 5 -36.65 -14.27 7.54
C ASN A 5 -36.21 -13.08 8.41
N ARG A 6 -35.77 -13.32 9.66
CA ARG A 6 -35.21 -12.27 10.53
C ARG A 6 -33.91 -11.70 10.00
N ILE A 7 -33.01 -12.53 9.48
CA ILE A 7 -31.75 -12.09 8.88
C ILE A 7 -32.02 -11.25 7.63
N VAL A 8 -32.90 -11.73 6.74
CA VAL A 8 -33.28 -11.02 5.52
C VAL A 8 -33.96 -9.69 5.86
N ALA A 9 -34.91 -9.68 6.79
CA ALA A 9 -35.56 -8.44 7.24
C ALA A 9 -34.56 -7.46 7.86
N GLY A 10 -33.62 -7.94 8.68
CA GLY A 10 -32.57 -7.11 9.27
C GLY A 10 -31.60 -6.53 8.22
N TYR A 11 -31.27 -7.30 7.18
CA TYR A 11 -30.48 -6.81 6.05
C TYR A 11 -31.22 -5.72 5.28
N HIS A 12 -32.51 -5.91 4.98
CA HIS A 12 -33.34 -4.89 4.34
C HIS A 12 -33.44 -3.63 5.20
N ASP A 13 -33.69 -3.75 6.50
CA ASP A 13 -33.70 -2.58 7.40
C ASP A 13 -32.36 -1.82 7.38
N LEU A 14 -31.24 -2.55 7.44
CA LEU A 14 -29.92 -1.95 7.41
C LEU A 14 -29.66 -1.20 6.10
N MET A 15 -30.05 -1.78 4.96
CA MET A 15 -29.77 -1.24 3.64
C MET A 15 -30.77 -0.15 3.23
N ASP A 16 -32.04 -0.31 3.56
CA ASP A 16 -33.11 0.57 3.09
C ASP A 16 -33.37 1.72 4.08
N ASN A 17 -33.20 1.51 5.38
CA ASN A 17 -33.53 2.52 6.40
C ASN A 17 -32.30 3.14 7.08
N LYS A 18 -31.23 2.37 7.29
CA LYS A 18 -30.05 2.83 8.05
C LYS A 18 -28.87 3.28 7.19
N SER A 19 -28.88 2.96 5.90
CA SER A 19 -27.86 3.41 4.98
C SER A 19 -28.14 4.80 4.43
N ASP A 20 -27.10 5.45 3.94
CA ASP A 20 -27.21 6.76 3.32
C ASP A 20 -27.92 6.66 1.96
N GLN A 21 -29.11 7.26 1.88
CA GLN A 21 -29.96 7.21 0.70
C GLN A 21 -29.39 8.02 -0.48
N ARG A 22 -28.40 8.89 -0.26
CA ARG A 22 -27.78 9.73 -1.31
C ARG A 22 -26.94 8.89 -2.29
N VAL A 23 -26.42 7.75 -1.83
CA VAL A 23 -25.57 6.85 -2.64
C VAL A 23 -26.30 5.60 -3.12
N LYS A 24 -27.59 5.44 -2.81
CA LYS A 24 -28.35 4.20 -3.07
C LYS A 24 -28.21 3.68 -4.50
N ASP A 25 -28.36 4.56 -5.47
CA ASP A 25 -28.37 4.22 -6.90
C ASP A 25 -27.00 4.37 -7.57
N TRP A 26 -25.95 4.64 -6.79
CA TRP A 26 -24.60 4.78 -7.32
C TRP A 26 -23.98 3.41 -7.60
N PHE A 27 -23.07 3.38 -8.57
CA PHE A 27 -22.42 2.14 -9.00
C PHE A 27 -21.76 1.43 -7.80
N LEU A 28 -22.06 0.13 -7.66
CA LEU A 28 -21.65 -0.77 -6.56
C LEU A 28 -22.17 -0.44 -5.15
N MET A 29 -23.12 0.49 -4.98
CA MET A 29 -23.67 0.87 -3.66
C MET A 29 -24.99 0.19 -3.27
N SER A 30 -25.53 -0.66 -4.15
CA SER A 30 -26.78 -1.40 -3.89
C SER A 30 -26.64 -2.49 -2.83
N SER A 31 -25.46 -3.10 -2.70
CA SER A 31 -25.17 -4.20 -1.78
C SER A 31 -23.66 -4.33 -1.54
N PRO A 32 -23.22 -4.90 -0.40
CA PRO A 32 -21.80 -5.19 -0.19
C PRO A 32 -21.29 -6.34 -1.08
N PHE A 33 -22.18 -7.23 -1.54
CA PHE A 33 -21.79 -8.48 -2.21
C PHE A 33 -21.00 -8.28 -3.50
N PRO A 34 -21.35 -7.34 -4.41
CA PRO A 34 -20.52 -7.06 -5.59
C PRO A 34 -19.08 -6.67 -5.24
N THR A 35 -18.89 -5.80 -4.25
CA THR A 35 -17.55 -5.41 -3.76
C THR A 35 -16.80 -6.61 -3.18
N LEU A 36 -17.47 -7.40 -2.35
CA LEU A 36 -16.90 -8.60 -1.75
C LEU A 36 -16.46 -9.61 -2.82
N CYS A 37 -17.30 -9.87 -3.81
CA CYS A 37 -16.99 -10.72 -4.95
C CYS A 37 -15.75 -10.21 -5.69
N ILE A 38 -15.69 -8.91 -6.00
CA ILE A 38 -14.53 -8.30 -6.66
C ILE A 38 -13.25 -8.47 -5.83
N CYS A 39 -13.31 -8.25 -4.51
CA CYS A 39 -12.17 -8.44 -3.60
C CYS A 39 -11.70 -9.91 -3.55
N LEU A 40 -12.63 -10.86 -3.44
CA LEU A 40 -12.30 -12.30 -3.43
C LEU A 40 -11.72 -12.76 -4.77
N THR A 41 -12.31 -12.32 -5.88
CA THR A 41 -11.80 -12.58 -7.23
C THR A 41 -10.41 -11.96 -7.40
N TYR A 42 -10.17 -10.74 -6.93
CA TYR A 42 -8.84 -10.13 -6.94
C TYR A 42 -7.83 -11.02 -6.21
N VAL A 43 -8.11 -11.44 -4.98
CA VAL A 43 -7.20 -12.30 -4.21
C VAL A 43 -6.92 -13.62 -4.94
N PHE A 44 -7.97 -14.26 -5.47
CA PHE A 44 -7.84 -15.50 -6.24
C PHE A 44 -7.00 -15.30 -7.51
N VAL A 45 -7.24 -14.23 -8.25
CA VAL A 45 -6.47 -13.89 -9.46
C VAL A 45 -5.00 -13.66 -9.12
N VAL A 46 -4.70 -12.86 -8.10
CA VAL A 46 -3.29 -12.50 -7.81
C VAL A 46 -2.49 -13.61 -7.17
N LYS A 47 -3.15 -14.52 -6.42
CA LYS A 47 -2.47 -15.64 -5.75
C LYS A 47 -2.41 -16.92 -6.57
N VAL A 48 -3.37 -17.16 -7.45
CA VAL A 48 -3.51 -18.44 -8.16
C VAL A 48 -3.39 -18.25 -9.66
N ILE A 49 -4.38 -17.58 -10.29
CA ILE A 49 -4.48 -17.50 -11.75
C ILE A 49 -3.28 -16.78 -12.36
N GLY A 50 -2.93 -15.61 -11.83
CA GLY A 50 -1.87 -14.75 -12.35
C GLY A 50 -0.49 -15.42 -12.38
N PRO A 51 0.01 -15.95 -11.25
CA PRO A 51 1.26 -16.70 -11.22
C PRO A 51 1.24 -17.94 -12.14
N GLN A 52 0.14 -18.69 -12.18
CA GLN A 52 0.00 -19.85 -13.05
C GLN A 52 0.03 -19.46 -14.53
N PHE A 53 -0.68 -18.41 -14.92
CA PHE A 53 -0.70 -17.86 -16.26
C PHE A 53 0.69 -17.40 -16.73
N MET A 54 1.47 -16.83 -15.80
CA MET A 54 2.83 -16.33 -16.09
C MET A 54 3.92 -17.40 -16.00
N LYS A 55 3.65 -18.60 -15.47
CA LYS A 55 4.67 -19.64 -15.22
C LYS A 55 5.57 -19.87 -16.44
N ASN A 56 4.96 -20.13 -17.60
CA ASN A 56 5.66 -20.46 -18.85
C ASN A 56 5.78 -19.28 -19.84
N ARG A 57 5.55 -18.03 -19.38
CA ARG A 57 5.63 -16.83 -20.23
C ARG A 57 6.84 -15.98 -19.86
N LYS A 58 7.36 -15.22 -20.82
CA LYS A 58 8.34 -14.17 -20.54
C LYS A 58 7.66 -12.99 -19.84
N PRO A 59 8.35 -12.22 -18.98
CA PRO A 59 7.78 -11.01 -18.39
C PRO A 59 7.41 -10.02 -19.49
N PHE A 60 6.24 -9.39 -19.38
CA PHE A 60 5.79 -8.38 -20.32
C PHE A 60 6.57 -7.07 -20.14
N ASP A 61 6.92 -6.41 -21.25
CA ASP A 61 7.37 -5.02 -21.20
C ASP A 61 6.16 -4.07 -21.17
N LEU A 62 5.86 -3.60 -19.97
CA LEU A 62 4.74 -2.70 -19.70
C LEU A 62 5.22 -1.28 -19.34
N THR A 63 6.45 -0.91 -19.74
CA THR A 63 7.05 0.36 -19.30
C THR A 63 6.19 1.58 -19.64
N ARG A 64 5.72 1.69 -20.89
CA ARG A 64 4.84 2.80 -21.31
C ARG A 64 3.49 2.77 -20.59
N VAL A 65 2.92 1.58 -20.40
CA VAL A 65 1.64 1.40 -19.69
C VAL A 65 1.78 1.87 -18.25
N LEU A 66 2.88 1.50 -17.57
CA LEU A 66 3.17 1.93 -16.20
C LEU A 66 3.37 3.43 -16.09
N ILE A 67 4.02 4.08 -17.05
CA ILE A 67 4.17 5.54 -17.04
C ILE A 67 2.79 6.21 -17.06
N TRP A 68 1.92 5.85 -18.00
CA TRP A 68 0.58 6.43 -18.10
C TRP A 68 -0.31 6.07 -16.91
N TYR A 69 -0.23 4.83 -16.43
CA TYR A 69 -0.96 4.39 -15.26
C TYR A 69 -0.55 5.17 -13.99
N ASN A 70 0.75 5.28 -13.71
CA ASN A 70 1.21 6.00 -12.54
C ASN A 70 0.90 7.50 -12.65
N LEU A 71 0.99 8.08 -13.85
CA LEU A 71 0.57 9.47 -14.09
C LEU A 71 -0.93 9.66 -13.81
N PHE A 72 -1.77 8.75 -14.32
CA PHE A 72 -3.20 8.74 -14.01
C PHE A 72 -3.44 8.66 -12.50
N GLN A 73 -2.76 7.75 -11.79
CA GLN A 73 -2.90 7.61 -10.34
C GLN A 73 -2.48 8.87 -9.56
N VAL A 74 -1.41 9.54 -9.99
CA VAL A 74 -1.00 10.82 -9.40
C VAL A 74 -2.08 11.89 -9.60
N VAL A 75 -2.55 12.07 -10.83
CA VAL A 75 -3.58 13.08 -11.16
C VAL A 75 -4.88 12.78 -10.42
N PHE A 76 -5.30 11.53 -10.40
CA PHE A 76 -6.53 11.11 -9.75
C PHE A 76 -6.47 11.26 -8.22
N SER A 77 -5.34 10.91 -7.62
CA SER A 77 -5.10 11.12 -6.18
C SER A 77 -5.02 12.61 -5.82
N ALA A 78 -4.40 13.43 -6.67
CA ALA A 78 -4.33 14.88 -6.48
C ALA A 78 -5.71 15.53 -6.57
N TRP A 79 -6.54 15.09 -7.52
CA TRP A 79 -7.91 15.53 -7.62
C TRP A 79 -8.74 15.12 -6.38
N LEU A 80 -8.65 13.87 -5.92
CA LEU A 80 -9.34 13.44 -4.69
C LEU A 80 -8.88 14.20 -3.44
N PHE A 81 -7.59 14.49 -3.34
CA PHE A 81 -7.07 15.31 -2.25
C PHE A 81 -7.65 16.73 -2.31
N TYR A 82 -7.68 17.33 -3.50
CA TYR A 82 -8.29 18.65 -3.73
C TYR A 82 -9.79 18.65 -3.38
N GLU A 83 -10.54 17.63 -3.79
CA GLU A 83 -11.94 17.45 -3.41
C GLU A 83 -12.10 17.36 -1.89
N SER A 84 -11.21 16.64 -1.20
CA SER A 84 -11.24 16.51 0.26
C SER A 84 -11.00 17.85 0.97
N VAL A 85 -10.09 18.67 0.47
CA VAL A 85 -9.83 20.03 0.98
C VAL A 85 -11.05 20.93 0.77
N LEU A 86 -11.63 20.92 -0.43
CA LEU A 86 -12.80 21.74 -0.74
C LEU A 86 -14.08 21.28 -0.06
N SER A 87 -14.18 20.00 0.27
CA SER A 87 -15.23 19.43 1.13
C SER A 87 -15.14 19.90 2.58
N GLY A 88 -14.05 20.56 2.97
CA GLY A 88 -13.97 21.34 4.19
C GLY A 88 -12.74 21.08 5.04
N TRP A 89 -11.93 20.06 4.75
CA TRP A 89 -10.66 19.88 5.47
C TRP A 89 -9.75 21.10 5.25
N PHE A 90 -9.18 21.59 6.34
CA PHE A 90 -8.43 22.85 6.47
C PHE A 90 -9.27 24.14 6.54
N TRP A 91 -10.50 24.21 6.02
CA TRP A 91 -11.35 25.41 6.08
C TRP A 91 -12.49 25.37 7.10
N SER A 92 -13.35 24.36 7.04
CA SER A 92 -14.61 24.32 7.81
C SER A 92 -14.73 23.10 8.73
N HIS A 93 -14.02 22.02 8.44
CA HIS A 93 -14.08 20.80 9.24
C HIS A 93 -13.30 20.95 10.55
N SER A 94 -13.88 20.41 11.62
CA SER A 94 -13.24 20.29 12.92
C SER A 94 -12.37 19.03 12.94
N PHE A 95 -11.08 19.20 13.23
CA PHE A 95 -10.14 18.08 13.45
C PHE A 95 -10.39 17.33 14.77
N ARG A 96 -11.35 17.78 15.61
CA ARG A 96 -11.69 17.14 16.89
C ARG A 96 -12.92 16.26 16.77
N CYS A 97 -14.03 16.86 16.37
CA CYS A 97 -15.31 16.19 16.17
C CYS A 97 -15.96 16.75 14.92
N GLN A 98 -16.10 15.90 13.91
CA GLN A 98 -16.79 16.24 12.68
C GLN A 98 -17.93 15.23 12.41
N PRO A 99 -19.19 15.60 12.70
CA PRO A 99 -20.36 14.81 12.31
C PRO A 99 -20.48 14.65 10.79
N VAL A 100 -21.27 13.66 10.38
CA VAL A 100 -21.63 13.48 8.97
C VAL A 100 -22.79 14.42 8.64
N ASP A 101 -22.62 15.29 7.66
CA ASP A 101 -23.73 16.06 7.09
C ASP A 101 -24.52 15.16 6.12
N TYR A 102 -25.74 14.77 6.52
CA TYR A 102 -26.66 13.96 5.71
C TYR A 102 -27.57 14.77 4.80
N SER A 103 -27.41 16.10 4.75
CA SER A 103 -28.19 16.96 3.84
C SER A 103 -27.86 16.69 2.37
N ARG A 104 -28.72 17.18 1.48
CA ARG A 104 -28.51 17.16 0.03
C ARG A 104 -28.01 18.51 -0.51
N THR A 105 -27.34 19.30 0.33
CA THR A 105 -26.72 20.56 -0.11
C THR A 105 -25.61 20.27 -1.13
N PRO A 106 -25.28 21.21 -2.04
CA PRO A 106 -24.20 21.00 -3.01
C PRO A 106 -22.86 20.65 -2.34
N HIS A 107 -22.58 21.24 -1.18
CA HIS A 107 -21.38 20.96 -0.40
C HIS A 107 -21.38 19.53 0.18
N ALA A 108 -22.48 19.10 0.81
CA ALA A 108 -22.60 17.74 1.34
C ALA A 108 -22.52 16.69 0.22
N MET A 109 -23.21 16.92 -0.90
CA MET A 109 -23.18 16.02 -2.06
C MET A 109 -21.78 15.92 -2.69
N ARG A 110 -20.99 17.00 -2.65
CA ARG A 110 -19.58 16.97 -3.08
C ARG A 110 -18.74 16.05 -2.20
N THR A 111 -18.89 16.13 -0.88
CA THR A 111 -18.20 15.24 0.07
C THR A 111 -18.57 13.78 -0.15
N VAL A 112 -19.86 13.50 -0.34
CA VAL A 112 -20.36 12.14 -0.63
C VAL A 112 -19.78 11.62 -1.95
N ALA A 113 -19.75 12.45 -3.00
CA ALA A 113 -19.15 12.12 -4.29
C ALA A 113 -17.65 11.84 -4.15
N GLY A 114 -16.92 12.68 -3.42
CA GLY A 114 -15.50 12.47 -3.12
C GLY A 114 -15.26 11.14 -2.39
N CYS A 115 -16.11 10.77 -1.42
CA CYS A 115 -16.03 9.49 -0.73
C CYS A 115 -16.24 8.30 -1.68
N TRP A 116 -17.21 8.40 -2.60
CA TRP A 116 -17.45 7.34 -3.59
C TRP A 116 -16.34 7.24 -4.62
N TRP A 117 -15.78 8.36 -5.10
CA TRP A 117 -14.63 8.33 -5.99
C TRP A 117 -13.37 7.80 -5.31
N TYR A 118 -13.20 8.07 -4.02
CA TYR A 118 -12.15 7.45 -3.21
C TYR A 118 -12.36 5.95 -3.05
N TYR A 119 -13.61 5.48 -2.89
CA TYR A 119 -13.92 4.05 -2.95
C TYR A 119 -13.58 3.45 -4.32
N PHE A 120 -13.98 4.13 -5.41
CA PHE A 120 -13.70 3.67 -6.77
C PHE A 120 -12.20 3.58 -7.05
N SER A 121 -11.41 4.52 -6.51
CA SER A 121 -9.96 4.52 -6.68
C SER A 121 -9.31 3.25 -6.16
N LYS A 122 -9.83 2.64 -5.08
CA LYS A 122 -9.28 1.39 -4.53
C LYS A 122 -9.29 0.25 -5.55
N PHE A 123 -10.24 0.21 -6.48
CA PHE A 123 -10.24 -0.78 -7.58
C PHE A 123 -9.21 -0.46 -8.66
N THR A 124 -8.99 0.82 -8.95
CA THR A 124 -7.94 1.23 -9.91
C THR A 124 -6.53 0.86 -9.41
N GLU A 125 -6.37 0.72 -8.10
CA GLU A 125 -5.12 0.31 -7.45
C GLU A 125 -4.87 -1.21 -7.56
N PHE A 126 -5.87 -2.03 -7.93
CA PHE A 126 -5.65 -3.47 -8.17
C PHE A 126 -4.68 -3.74 -9.32
N PHE A 127 -4.60 -2.80 -10.26
CA PHE A 127 -3.72 -2.90 -11.40
C PHE A 127 -2.24 -2.89 -10.99
N ASP A 128 -1.87 -2.33 -9.83
CA ASP A 128 -0.50 -2.44 -9.29
C ASP A 128 -0.06 -3.90 -9.21
N THR A 129 -0.88 -4.73 -8.59
CA THR A 129 -0.60 -6.16 -8.41
C THR A 129 -0.62 -6.90 -9.74
N PHE A 130 -1.55 -6.56 -10.63
CA PHE A 130 -1.60 -7.15 -11.97
C PHE A 130 -0.32 -6.85 -12.75
N PHE A 131 0.18 -5.62 -12.70
CA PHE A 131 1.44 -5.27 -13.35
C PHE A 131 2.65 -5.97 -12.72
N PHE A 132 2.68 -6.14 -11.39
CA PHE A 132 3.75 -6.93 -10.74
C PHE A 132 3.76 -8.37 -11.26
N ILE A 133 2.60 -9.01 -11.36
CA ILE A 133 2.49 -10.39 -11.86
C ILE A 133 2.92 -10.47 -13.32
N LEU A 134 2.39 -9.61 -14.19
CA LEU A 134 2.71 -9.62 -15.63
C LEU A 134 4.20 -9.33 -15.90
N ARG A 135 4.87 -8.59 -15.02
CA ARG A 135 6.33 -8.35 -15.08
C ARG A 135 7.17 -9.39 -14.34
N LYS A 136 6.56 -10.46 -13.80
CA LYS A 136 7.19 -11.48 -12.94
C LYS A 136 7.93 -10.89 -11.73
N LYS A 137 7.43 -9.79 -11.17
CA LYS A 137 7.94 -9.14 -9.96
C LYS A 137 7.21 -9.64 -8.71
N PHE A 138 7.21 -10.96 -8.51
CA PHE A 138 6.45 -11.61 -7.43
C PHE A 138 6.87 -11.17 -6.02
N ASP A 139 8.12 -10.75 -5.83
CA ASP A 139 8.60 -10.19 -4.56
C ASP A 139 7.85 -8.91 -4.14
N HIS A 140 7.27 -8.19 -5.11
CA HIS A 140 6.45 -7.01 -4.86
C HIS A 140 5.02 -7.38 -4.46
N VAL A 141 4.54 -8.59 -4.78
CA VAL A 141 3.23 -9.14 -4.38
C VAL A 141 3.31 -9.67 -2.94
N SER A 142 3.70 -8.79 -2.04
CA SER A 142 3.92 -9.09 -0.63
C SER A 142 2.61 -9.38 0.11
N LYS A 143 2.70 -10.01 1.29
CA LYS A 143 1.55 -10.20 2.19
C LYS A 143 0.86 -8.86 2.51
N LEU A 144 1.65 -7.83 2.83
CA LEU A 144 1.16 -6.47 3.07
C LEU A 144 0.33 -5.96 1.88
N HIS A 145 0.87 -6.05 0.67
CA HIS A 145 0.22 -5.50 -0.52
C HIS A 145 -1.10 -6.22 -0.84
N VAL A 146 -1.11 -7.56 -0.80
CA VAL A 146 -2.33 -8.33 -1.08
C VAL A 146 -3.39 -8.13 -0.01
N ILE A 147 -3.02 -8.10 1.28
CA ILE A 147 -3.97 -7.85 2.38
C ILE A 147 -4.55 -6.44 2.25
N HIS A 148 -3.70 -5.44 2.03
CA HIS A 148 -4.13 -4.06 1.85
C HIS A 148 -5.11 -3.90 0.70
N HIS A 149 -4.73 -4.21 -0.54
CA HIS A 149 -5.65 -4.04 -1.68
C HIS A 149 -6.83 -5.00 -1.60
N GLY A 150 -6.70 -6.18 -1.00
CA GLY A 150 -7.81 -7.12 -0.82
C GLY A 150 -8.92 -6.59 0.10
N ILE A 151 -8.57 -5.92 1.20
CA ILE A 151 -9.54 -5.46 2.21
C ILE A 151 -10.02 -4.01 1.99
N MET A 152 -9.18 -3.14 1.41
CA MET A 152 -9.47 -1.70 1.36
C MET A 152 -10.78 -1.34 0.65
N PRO A 153 -11.11 -1.86 -0.56
CA PRO A 153 -12.38 -1.53 -1.20
C PRO A 153 -13.59 -1.92 -0.35
N MET A 154 -13.55 -3.10 0.28
CA MET A 154 -14.64 -3.56 1.15
C MET A 154 -14.75 -2.71 2.42
N SER A 155 -13.62 -2.33 3.01
CA SER A 155 -13.58 -1.46 4.18
C SER A 155 -14.15 -0.08 3.90
N VAL A 156 -13.78 0.52 2.76
CA VAL A 156 -14.27 1.84 2.34
C VAL A 156 -15.74 1.79 1.93
N TRP A 157 -16.22 0.68 1.35
CA TRP A 157 -17.64 0.51 1.00
C TRP A 157 -18.58 0.78 2.17
N PHE A 158 -18.27 0.26 3.36
CA PHE A 158 -19.08 0.55 4.57
C PHE A 158 -19.02 2.03 4.96
N GLY A 159 -17.87 2.67 4.78
CA GLY A 159 -17.74 4.12 4.98
C GLY A 159 -18.68 4.89 4.06
N VAL A 160 -18.63 4.63 2.74
CA VAL A 160 -19.49 5.33 1.77
C VAL A 160 -20.96 5.03 1.98
N LYS A 161 -21.31 3.78 2.33
CA LYS A 161 -22.71 3.37 2.47
C LYS A 161 -23.41 3.94 3.69
N PHE A 162 -22.68 4.19 4.79
CA PHE A 162 -23.29 4.58 6.07
C PHE A 162 -22.79 5.91 6.61
N THR A 163 -21.54 6.29 6.32
CA THR A 163 -20.92 7.53 6.83
C THR A 163 -20.12 8.25 5.74
N PRO A 164 -20.72 8.59 4.57
CA PRO A 164 -20.00 9.25 3.46
C PRO A 164 -19.72 10.73 3.74
N GLY A 165 -18.86 11.00 4.73
CA GLY A 165 -18.54 12.35 5.18
C GLY A 165 -17.98 12.37 6.59
N GLY A 166 -17.76 13.58 7.08
CA GLY A 166 -17.39 13.83 8.47
C GLY A 166 -16.05 13.22 8.87
N HIS A 167 -15.96 12.77 10.12
CA HIS A 167 -14.70 12.43 10.81
C HIS A 167 -13.87 11.35 10.10
N SER A 168 -14.50 10.38 9.45
CA SER A 168 -13.81 9.32 8.70
C SER A 168 -13.04 9.86 7.51
N THR A 169 -13.52 10.92 6.86
CA THR A 169 -12.91 11.39 5.60
C THR A 169 -11.48 11.91 5.76
N PHE A 170 -11.04 12.20 6.99
CA PHE A 170 -9.65 12.53 7.30
C PHE A 170 -8.67 11.44 6.85
N PHE A 171 -9.02 10.15 7.00
CA PHE A 171 -8.14 9.07 6.55
C PHE A 171 -8.02 9.05 5.02
N GLY A 172 -9.10 9.33 4.31
CA GLY A 172 -9.12 9.40 2.84
C GLY A 172 -8.29 10.57 2.33
N MET A 173 -8.41 11.74 2.97
CA MET A 173 -7.59 12.91 2.68
C MET A 173 -6.10 12.61 2.88
N LEU A 174 -5.69 12.07 4.03
CA LEU A 174 -4.28 11.73 4.25
C LEU A 174 -3.79 10.64 3.29
N ASN A 175 -4.61 9.61 3.02
CA ASN A 175 -4.22 8.54 2.11
C ASN A 175 -3.99 9.04 0.69
N THR A 176 -4.88 9.89 0.17
CA THR A 176 -4.74 10.45 -1.18
C THR A 176 -3.49 11.32 -1.30
N PHE A 177 -3.16 12.13 -0.28
CA PHE A 177 -1.89 12.85 -0.23
C PHE A 177 -0.67 11.92 -0.31
N VAL A 178 -0.65 10.86 0.51
CA VAL A 178 0.45 9.90 0.49
C VAL A 178 0.50 9.13 -0.84
N HIS A 179 -0.64 8.86 -1.46
CA HIS A 179 -0.71 8.23 -2.78
C HIS A 179 -0.16 9.13 -3.89
N ILE A 180 -0.34 10.45 -3.82
CA ILE A 180 0.35 11.40 -4.74
C ILE A 180 1.86 11.18 -4.67
N VAL A 181 2.43 11.15 -3.46
CA VAL A 181 3.88 10.97 -3.25
C VAL A 181 4.34 9.58 -3.71
N MET A 182 3.60 8.54 -3.36
CA MET A 182 3.92 7.15 -3.72
C MET A 182 3.87 6.90 -5.23
N TYR A 183 2.79 7.31 -5.91
CA TYR A 183 2.66 7.12 -7.35
C TYR A 183 3.59 8.05 -8.15
N SER A 184 3.94 9.23 -7.61
CA SER A 184 5.00 10.06 -8.20
C SER A 184 6.35 9.34 -8.17
N TYR A 185 6.68 8.65 -7.07
CA TYR A 185 7.87 7.80 -7.02
C TYR A 185 7.80 6.67 -8.05
N TYR A 186 6.67 5.97 -8.19
CA TYR A 186 6.53 4.88 -9.15
C TYR A 186 6.59 5.36 -10.61
N LEU A 187 6.02 6.53 -10.90
CA LEU A 187 6.14 7.20 -12.19
C LEU A 187 7.60 7.48 -12.53
N LEU A 188 8.33 8.12 -11.62
CA LEU A 188 9.76 8.41 -11.81
C LEU A 188 10.59 7.12 -11.94
N ALA A 189 10.26 6.09 -11.16
CA ALA A 189 10.93 4.79 -11.26
C ALA A 189 10.68 4.09 -12.60
N ALA A 190 9.53 4.33 -13.24
CA ALA A 190 9.18 3.77 -14.55
C ALA A 190 9.94 4.44 -15.71
N LEU A 191 10.50 5.64 -15.55
CA LEU A 191 11.32 6.34 -16.56
C LEU A 191 12.70 5.69 -16.78
N GLY A 192 13.02 4.66 -16.02
CA GLY A 192 14.18 3.79 -16.25
C GLY A 192 15.43 4.15 -15.43
N PRO A 193 16.56 3.44 -15.69
CA PRO A 193 17.75 3.48 -14.83
C PRO A 193 18.37 4.87 -14.68
N LYS A 194 18.25 5.72 -15.72
CA LYS A 194 18.76 7.09 -15.70
C LYS A 194 18.10 7.95 -14.62
N VAL A 195 16.83 7.69 -14.29
CA VAL A 195 16.09 8.41 -13.24
C VAL A 195 16.18 7.67 -11.90
N GLN A 196 16.14 6.34 -11.91
CA GLN A 196 16.14 5.52 -10.68
C GLN A 196 17.32 5.81 -9.75
N LYS A 197 18.49 6.17 -10.28
CA LYS A 197 19.66 6.55 -9.47
C LYS A 197 19.43 7.75 -8.55
N TYR A 198 18.48 8.63 -8.87
CA TYR A 198 18.14 9.80 -8.06
C TYR A 198 17.05 9.50 -7.00
N LEU A 199 16.49 8.30 -6.98
CA LEU A 199 15.37 7.91 -6.12
C LEU A 199 15.82 7.36 -4.76
N TRP A 200 16.79 8.02 -4.14
CA TRP A 200 17.35 7.64 -2.82
C TRP A 200 16.31 7.72 -1.69
N TRP A 201 15.25 8.49 -1.87
CA TRP A 201 14.24 8.78 -0.86
C TRP A 201 13.13 7.72 -0.73
N LYS A 202 13.26 6.55 -1.40
CA LYS A 202 12.31 5.42 -1.30
C LYS A 202 11.91 5.09 0.14
N LYS A 203 12.88 5.10 1.06
CA LYS A 203 12.67 4.78 2.48
C LYS A 203 11.72 5.77 3.16
N TYR A 204 11.77 7.05 2.80
CA TYR A 204 10.93 8.08 3.41
C TYR A 204 9.46 7.94 3.01
N ILE A 205 9.16 7.33 1.86
CA ILE A 205 7.77 7.01 1.48
C ILE A 205 7.15 6.06 2.51
N THR A 206 7.86 4.98 2.84
CA THR A 206 7.39 4.02 3.85
C THR A 206 7.25 4.67 5.22
N VAL A 207 8.15 5.59 5.58
CA VAL A 207 8.05 6.36 6.83
C VAL A 207 6.81 7.26 6.84
N ILE A 208 6.53 7.99 5.76
CA ILE A 208 5.34 8.83 5.63
C ILE A 208 4.06 7.97 5.70
N GLN A 209 4.03 6.79 5.07
CA GLN A 209 2.92 5.84 5.17
C GLN A 209 2.71 5.38 6.62
N MET A 210 3.78 5.11 7.38
CA MET A 210 3.65 4.75 8.80
C MET A 210 3.13 5.93 9.65
N ILE A 211 3.63 7.14 9.40
CA ILE A 211 3.13 8.36 10.06
C ILE A 211 1.65 8.57 9.77
N GLN A 212 1.21 8.34 8.52
CA GLN A 212 -0.19 8.41 8.12
C GLN A 212 -1.07 7.53 9.03
N PHE A 213 -0.69 6.27 9.27
CA PHE A 213 -1.47 5.38 10.13
C PHE A 213 -1.51 5.83 11.59
N VAL A 214 -0.41 6.41 12.10
CA VAL A 214 -0.39 6.99 13.46
C VAL A 214 -1.34 8.18 13.54
N LEU A 215 -1.32 9.08 12.56
CA LEU A 215 -2.22 10.24 12.53
C LEU A 215 -3.69 9.80 12.41
N VAL A 216 -3.99 8.82 11.56
CA VAL A 216 -5.35 8.26 11.44
C VAL A 216 -5.80 7.59 12.73
N PHE A 217 -4.92 6.84 13.40
CA PHE A 217 -5.20 6.20 14.68
C PHE A 217 -5.56 7.23 15.75
N LEU A 218 -4.71 8.26 15.93
CA LEU A 218 -4.93 9.32 16.91
C LEU A 218 -6.20 10.11 16.60
N HIS A 219 -6.38 10.49 15.33
CA HIS A 219 -7.56 11.22 14.89
C HIS A 219 -8.84 10.41 15.09
N ALA A 220 -8.86 9.11 14.77
CA ALA A 220 -10.05 8.28 14.96
C ALA A 220 -10.37 8.10 16.45
N PHE A 221 -9.40 7.65 17.26
CA PHE A 221 -9.66 7.28 18.65
C PHE A 221 -9.89 8.45 19.60
N GLN A 222 -9.59 9.70 19.20
CA GLN A 222 -9.96 10.86 20.00
C GLN A 222 -11.48 10.93 20.28
N LEU A 223 -12.32 10.43 19.36
CA LEU A 223 -13.78 10.41 19.51
C LEU A 223 -14.27 9.44 20.60
N LEU A 224 -13.41 8.57 21.12
CA LEU A 224 -13.75 7.76 22.29
C LEU A 224 -13.73 8.57 23.59
N PHE A 225 -13.09 9.75 23.57
CA PHE A 225 -12.90 10.62 24.74
C PHE A 225 -13.63 11.96 24.61
N ILE A 226 -14.35 12.18 23.50
CA ILE A 226 -15.07 13.42 23.20
C ILE A 226 -16.50 13.06 22.80
N ASP A 227 -17.48 13.75 23.34
CA ASP A 227 -18.88 13.61 22.90
C ASP A 227 -19.05 14.23 21.51
N CYS A 228 -19.33 13.36 20.54
CA CYS A 228 -19.45 13.71 19.14
C CYS A 228 -20.59 12.92 18.50
N ASP A 229 -21.40 13.57 17.67
CA ASP A 229 -22.44 12.92 16.87
C ASP A 229 -21.82 12.19 15.66
N TYR A 230 -21.02 11.18 15.96
CA TYR A 230 -20.38 10.32 14.98
C TYR A 230 -20.43 8.86 15.44
N PRO A 231 -20.81 7.91 14.58
CA PRO A 231 -21.02 6.53 15.03
C PRO A 231 -19.73 5.86 15.54
N ARG A 232 -19.73 5.45 16.81
CA ARG A 232 -18.57 4.81 17.47
C ARG A 232 -18.11 3.51 16.80
N ALA A 233 -19.02 2.80 16.11
CA ALA A 233 -18.67 1.60 15.36
C ALA A 233 -17.61 1.90 14.27
N PHE A 234 -17.74 3.02 13.56
CA PHE A 234 -16.79 3.43 12.53
C PHE A 234 -15.46 3.93 13.11
N VAL A 235 -15.47 4.47 14.34
CA VAL A 235 -14.24 4.82 15.07
C VAL A 235 -13.39 3.57 15.30
N TRP A 236 -13.98 2.51 15.86
CA TRP A 236 -13.31 1.23 16.06
C TRP A 236 -12.88 0.60 14.73
N TRP A 237 -13.75 0.63 13.72
CA TRP A 237 -13.44 0.09 12.40
C TRP A 237 -12.18 0.72 11.80
N ILE A 238 -12.12 2.05 11.74
CA ILE A 238 -10.97 2.79 11.17
C ILE A 238 -9.73 2.62 12.03
N GLY A 239 -9.88 2.77 13.36
CA GLY A 239 -8.76 2.64 14.30
C GLY A 239 -8.09 1.28 14.25
N MET A 240 -8.88 0.19 14.19
CA MET A 240 -8.33 -1.17 14.09
C MET A 240 -7.66 -1.44 12.75
N HIS A 241 -8.17 -0.89 11.64
CA HIS A 241 -7.48 -0.94 10.34
C HIS A 241 -6.15 -0.19 10.37
N ALA A 242 -6.11 0.99 11.02
CA ALA A 242 -4.87 1.74 11.19
C ALA A 242 -3.82 0.94 11.98
N VAL A 243 -4.21 0.24 13.05
CA VAL A 243 -3.31 -0.66 13.80
C VAL A 243 -2.80 -1.80 12.93
N LEU A 244 -3.69 -2.48 12.20
CA LEU A 244 -3.34 -3.58 11.30
C LEU A 244 -2.30 -3.14 10.26
N PHE A 245 -2.55 -2.03 9.57
CA PHE A 245 -1.63 -1.55 8.54
C PHE A 245 -0.34 -1.01 9.12
N TYR A 246 -0.38 -0.33 10.26
CA TYR A 246 0.84 0.09 10.95
C TYR A 246 1.74 -1.12 11.26
N TYR A 247 1.17 -2.22 11.78
CA TYR A 247 1.92 -3.44 12.03
C TYR A 247 2.54 -4.02 10.75
N LEU A 248 1.75 -4.17 9.68
CA LEU A 248 2.23 -4.73 8.42
C LEU A 248 3.33 -3.87 7.76
N PHE A 249 3.19 -2.54 7.82
CA PHE A 249 4.21 -1.61 7.32
C PHE A 249 5.47 -1.59 8.19
N SER A 250 5.32 -1.68 9.52
CA SER A 250 6.45 -1.79 10.45
C SER A 250 7.25 -3.07 10.21
N ASP A 251 6.56 -4.20 10.02
CA ASP A 251 7.20 -5.48 9.67
C ASP A 251 7.92 -5.39 8.31
N PHE A 252 7.25 -4.85 7.28
CA PHE A 252 7.88 -4.61 5.98
C PHE A 252 9.13 -3.74 6.11
N TYR A 253 9.06 -2.63 6.84
CA TYR A 253 10.18 -1.71 7.01
C TYR A 253 11.37 -2.39 7.72
N LYS A 254 11.11 -3.16 8.78
CA LYS A 254 12.13 -3.95 9.49
C LYS A 254 12.81 -4.95 8.56
N GLN A 255 12.05 -5.64 7.71
CA GLN A 255 12.60 -6.62 6.78
C GLN A 255 13.37 -5.97 5.62
N ALA A 256 12.79 -4.97 4.97
CA ALA A 256 13.33 -4.35 3.76
C ALA A 256 14.55 -3.46 4.02
N TYR A 257 14.60 -2.78 5.16
CA TYR A 257 15.63 -1.79 5.45
C TYR A 257 16.56 -2.20 6.60
N LEU A 258 16.02 -2.56 7.77
CA LEU A 258 16.86 -2.81 8.96
C LEU A 258 17.60 -4.14 8.89
N LYS A 259 16.89 -5.24 8.61
CA LYS A 259 17.51 -6.58 8.48
C LYS A 259 18.47 -6.62 7.30
N LYS A 260 18.13 -5.96 6.17
CA LYS A 260 19.00 -5.86 4.99
C LYS A 260 20.30 -5.09 5.32
N ALA A 261 20.20 -3.94 5.96
CA ALA A 261 21.37 -3.16 6.37
C ALA A 261 22.25 -3.93 7.37
N LYS A 262 21.64 -4.62 8.35
CA LYS A 262 22.39 -5.46 9.30
C LYS A 262 23.15 -6.59 8.60
N ARG A 263 22.54 -7.26 7.63
CA ARG A 263 23.19 -8.32 6.83
C ARG A 263 24.34 -7.77 5.98
N ALA A 264 24.15 -6.60 5.36
CA ALA A 264 25.21 -5.94 4.58
C ALA A 264 26.42 -5.61 5.46
N LYS A 265 26.19 -4.99 6.63
CA LYS A 265 27.25 -4.69 7.60
C LYS A 265 27.95 -5.95 8.13
N ALA A 266 27.20 -7.02 8.38
CA ALA A 266 27.80 -8.29 8.79
C ALA A 266 28.70 -8.90 7.69
N ALA A 267 28.26 -8.85 6.42
CA ALA A 267 29.06 -9.30 5.29
C ALA A 267 30.33 -8.45 5.10
N GLU A 268 30.22 -7.13 5.26
CA GLU A 268 31.38 -6.21 5.23
C GLU A 268 32.40 -6.54 6.33
N ASN A 269 31.92 -6.79 7.55
CA ASN A 269 32.79 -7.17 8.66
C ASN A 269 33.51 -8.50 8.40
N LEU A 270 32.81 -9.52 7.87
CA LEU A 270 33.42 -10.81 7.52
C LEU A 270 34.50 -10.66 6.43
N ILE A 271 34.25 -9.81 5.43
CA ILE A 271 35.25 -9.51 4.38
C ILE A 271 36.46 -8.76 4.97
N ALA A 272 36.24 -7.88 5.95
CA ALA A 272 37.32 -7.17 6.63
C ALA A 272 38.17 -8.10 7.50
N GLU A 273 37.55 -9.04 8.21
CA GLU A 273 38.22 -10.08 9.00
C GLU A 273 39.06 -11.03 8.12
N ASP A 274 38.49 -11.50 6.99
CA ASP A 274 39.21 -12.36 6.03
C ASP A 274 40.43 -11.66 5.40
N LYS A 275 40.32 -10.36 5.10
CA LYS A 275 41.45 -9.55 4.61
C LYS A 275 42.52 -9.29 5.68
N ALA A 276 42.15 -9.25 6.96
CA ALA A 276 43.09 -9.11 8.06
C ALA A 276 43.87 -10.42 8.28
N ASP A 277 43.16 -11.55 8.36
CA ASP A 277 43.79 -12.89 8.47
C ASP A 277 44.67 -13.22 7.26
N SER A 278 44.24 -12.86 6.04
CA SER A 278 45.08 -13.03 4.85
C SER A 278 46.33 -12.15 4.83
N LYS A 279 46.35 -10.99 5.51
CA LYS A 279 47.57 -10.17 5.63
C LYS A 279 48.53 -10.74 6.65
N ASP A 280 48.01 -11.25 7.76
CA ASP A 280 48.82 -11.87 8.82
C ASP A 280 49.45 -13.19 8.35
N ARG A 281 48.83 -13.90 7.39
CA ARG A 281 49.43 -15.09 6.76
C ARG A 281 50.49 -14.79 5.69
N VAL A 282 50.61 -13.54 5.20
CA VAL A 282 51.48 -13.20 4.05
C VAL A 282 52.82 -12.56 4.46
N LEU A 283 53.09 -12.28 5.74
CA LEU A 283 54.43 -11.90 6.22
C LEU A 283 54.78 -12.60 7.55
N PRO A 284 55.89 -13.38 7.68
CA PRO A 284 56.83 -13.87 6.67
C PRO A 284 57.00 -15.42 6.67
N LEU A 285 56.71 -16.05 5.54
CA LEU A 285 57.49 -17.18 5.03
C LEU A 285 58.71 -16.60 4.29
N LEU A 286 59.66 -16.08 5.06
CA LEU A 286 61.03 -15.83 4.60
C LEU A 286 61.97 -16.50 5.59
N ASN A 287 62.22 -17.78 5.34
CA ASN A 287 63.54 -18.40 5.41
C ASN A 287 63.44 -19.87 4.96
N GLY A 288 63.95 -20.17 3.76
CA GLY A 288 64.30 -21.54 3.37
C GLY A 288 63.70 -22.05 2.06
N PHE A 289 64.53 -22.04 1.00
CA PHE A 289 64.55 -22.98 -0.13
C PHE A 289 63.36 -23.12 -1.10
N SER A 290 63.57 -22.52 -2.28
CA SER A 290 63.41 -23.05 -3.65
C SER A 290 62.22 -23.92 -4.08
N ASN A 291 61.69 -23.51 -5.26
CA ASN A 291 61.08 -24.27 -6.37
C ASN A 291 59.55 -24.47 -6.42
N GLY A 292 58.96 -23.86 -7.46
CA GLY A 292 58.25 -24.61 -8.49
C GLY A 292 56.72 -24.65 -8.42
N SER A 293 56.08 -23.88 -9.33
CA SER A 293 54.78 -24.14 -9.98
C SER A 293 53.54 -24.41 -9.13
N THR A 294 52.55 -23.49 -9.16
CA THR A 294 51.07 -23.76 -9.15
C THR A 294 50.18 -22.50 -8.96
N LEU A 295 50.62 -21.31 -9.38
CA LEU A 295 49.83 -20.06 -9.22
C LEU A 295 48.86 -19.73 -10.39
N GLY A 296 48.67 -20.64 -11.35
CA GLY A 296 47.85 -20.41 -12.55
C GLY A 296 46.35 -20.68 -12.39
N ASP A 297 45.94 -21.58 -11.48
CA ASP A 297 44.62 -22.23 -11.59
C ASP A 297 43.52 -21.59 -10.71
N VAL A 298 43.88 -20.75 -9.75
CA VAL A 298 42.91 -20.13 -8.81
C VAL A 298 42.31 -18.82 -9.38
N ARG A 299 43.04 -18.11 -10.26
CA ARG A 299 42.59 -16.82 -10.80
C ARG A 299 41.42 -16.96 -11.79
N GLN A 300 41.24 -18.13 -12.41
CA GLN A 300 40.23 -18.33 -13.44
C GLN A 300 38.84 -18.71 -12.88
N ARG A 301 38.76 -19.17 -11.62
CA ARG A 301 37.46 -19.54 -10.98
C ARG A 301 36.72 -18.37 -10.33
N VAL A 302 37.39 -17.25 -10.06
CA VAL A 302 36.76 -16.08 -9.40
C VAL A 302 36.14 -15.10 -10.40
N ALA A 303 36.64 -15.04 -11.64
CA ALA A 303 36.12 -14.13 -12.67
C ALA A 303 34.72 -14.50 -13.20
N GLY A 304 34.26 -15.75 -13.00
CA GLY A 304 32.95 -16.22 -13.48
C GLY A 304 31.76 -15.84 -12.59
N ALA A 305 31.97 -15.41 -11.34
CA ALA A 305 30.89 -15.20 -10.37
C ALA A 305 30.39 -13.75 -10.26
N VAL A 306 30.99 -12.81 -11.00
CA VAL A 306 30.68 -11.37 -10.90
C VAL A 306 29.76 -10.88 -12.04
N ALA A 307 29.37 -11.76 -12.98
CA ALA A 307 28.56 -11.39 -14.14
C ALA A 307 27.03 -11.56 -13.99
N SER A 308 26.50 -11.80 -12.78
CA SER A 308 25.05 -11.92 -12.58
C SER A 308 24.55 -11.29 -11.28
N GLN A 309 24.31 -9.98 -11.31
CA GLN A 309 23.36 -9.26 -10.43
C GLN A 309 22.65 -8.18 -11.21
#